data_AF-A0A9E2BLU9-F1
#
_entry.id   AF-A0A9E2BLU9-F1
#
_cell.length_a   1.000
_cell.length_b   1.000
_cell.length_c   1.000
_cell.angle_alpha   90.00
_cell.angle_beta   90.00
_cell.angle_gamma   90.00
#
_symmetry.space_group_name_H-M   'P 1'
#
loop_
_entity.id
_entity.type
_entity.pdbx_description
1 polymer ?
#
loop_
_entity_poly.entity_id
_entity_poly.type
_entity_poly.pdbx_seq_one_letter_code
_entity_poly.pdbx_strand_id
1 'polypeptide(L)'
;MEYTVRFRDTDAQGVMYYGEYFSLFEMGRMEVLRQALGLDLEKETDIHRFAIAKATCEYRKPVRLGQKVYLETYLKAIGRSSLHFVHRLFDAAGHRVAEGDDVTVHMGVGGQPAPLTPAMRTYLEAFLGAGEDVPLHVVLGSANPGKRQAVWEAFWRAGETIRLETLPVEGPHPQPWGDDAIFEGAFVRAQEALQKGQGHLGLGLESGLVERRGRVSVVGWCVAVSADGTTSWGRTVEVPLPDDVAGRVRAGENLEEVIDRLWGTERSGEKGGAMAFATRGLVTREAAWQPALWAALAPLLARPSLR
;
A
#
# COMPACT_ATOMS: atom_id res chain seq x y z
N MET A 1 -6.80 6.85 2.93
CA MET A 1 -7.45 6.10 4.04
C MET A 1 -7.55 4.61 3.71
N GLU A 2 -7.25 3.70 4.66
CA GLU A 2 -7.49 2.25 4.54
C GLU A 2 -8.84 1.88 5.18
N TYR A 3 -9.62 0.98 4.57
CA TYR A 3 -10.89 0.48 5.11
C TYR A 3 -11.07 -1.02 4.85
N THR A 4 -11.56 -1.77 5.83
CA THR A 4 -11.89 -3.20 5.68
C THR A 4 -13.40 -3.35 5.59
N VAL A 5 -13.88 -3.93 4.49
CA VAL A 5 -15.32 -4.10 4.23
C VAL A 5 -15.95 -5.01 5.27
N ARG A 6 -16.98 -4.50 5.94
CA ARG A 6 -17.73 -5.13 7.02
C ARG A 6 -18.99 -5.77 6.49
N PHE A 7 -19.63 -6.60 7.32
CA PHE A 7 -20.89 -7.26 6.94
C PHE A 7 -22.01 -6.26 6.61
N ARG A 8 -22.11 -5.16 7.38
CA ARG A 8 -23.08 -4.07 7.17
C ARG A 8 -22.93 -3.40 5.79
N ASP A 9 -21.72 -3.41 5.26
CA ASP A 9 -21.37 -2.71 4.04
C ASP A 9 -21.81 -3.49 2.80
N THR A 10 -22.21 -4.75 2.96
CA THR A 10 -22.58 -5.66 1.86
C THR A 10 -24.08 -5.74 1.65
N ASP A 11 -24.49 -5.96 0.40
CA ASP A 11 -25.88 -6.20 0.03
C ASP A 11 -26.16 -7.69 -0.27
N ALA A 12 -27.41 -7.99 -0.67
CA ALA A 12 -27.86 -9.34 -0.98
C ALA A 12 -27.12 -10.01 -2.15
N GLN A 13 -26.35 -9.26 -2.96
CA GLN A 13 -25.52 -9.80 -4.04
C GLN A 13 -24.12 -10.24 -3.54
N GLY A 14 -23.82 -10.08 -2.24
CA GLY A 14 -22.57 -10.50 -1.63
C GLY A 14 -21.37 -9.62 -2.02
N VAL A 15 -21.64 -8.36 -2.38
CA VAL A 15 -20.67 -7.32 -2.68
C VAL A 15 -20.99 -6.06 -1.86
N MET A 16 -20.06 -5.13 -1.79
CA MET A 16 -20.26 -3.85 -1.11
C MET A 16 -21.41 -3.08 -1.78
N TYR A 17 -22.39 -2.68 -0.97
CA TYR A 17 -23.56 -1.94 -1.41
C TYR A 17 -23.14 -0.64 -2.10
N TYR A 18 -23.74 -0.32 -3.24
CA TYR A 18 -23.34 0.82 -4.07
C TYR A 18 -23.36 2.17 -3.31
N GLY A 19 -24.24 2.30 -2.33
CA GLY A 19 -24.35 3.49 -1.47
C GLY A 19 -23.16 3.66 -0.50
N GLU A 20 -22.54 2.56 -0.08
CA GLU A 20 -21.44 2.59 0.90
C GLU A 20 -20.18 3.26 0.33
N TYR A 21 -19.98 3.22 -0.98
CA TYR A 21 -18.89 3.94 -1.64
C TYR A 21 -18.96 5.45 -1.35
N PHE A 22 -20.16 6.03 -1.28
CA PHE A 22 -20.34 7.45 -0.94
C PHE A 22 -20.04 7.73 0.54
N SER A 23 -20.30 6.78 1.44
CA SER A 23 -19.88 6.86 2.84
C SER A 23 -18.36 6.85 2.96
N LEU A 24 -17.66 6.04 2.16
CA LEU A 24 -16.20 6.10 2.06
C LEU A 24 -15.74 7.48 1.55
N PHE A 25 -16.33 7.99 0.47
CA PHE A 25 -15.98 9.30 -0.10
C PHE A 25 -16.19 10.43 0.89
N GLU A 26 -17.26 10.40 1.67
CA GLU A 26 -17.49 11.32 2.78
C GLU A 26 -16.37 11.26 3.82
N MET A 27 -15.99 10.07 4.29
CA MET A 27 -14.88 9.94 5.24
C MET A 27 -13.58 10.54 4.68
N GLY A 28 -13.25 10.26 3.41
CA GLY A 28 -12.07 10.82 2.75
C GLY A 28 -12.12 12.33 2.63
N ARG A 29 -13.25 12.89 2.22
CA ARG A 29 -13.46 14.33 2.08
C ARG A 29 -13.39 15.05 3.42
N MET A 30 -14.06 14.50 4.43
CA MET A 30 -14.08 15.08 5.78
C MET A 30 -12.68 15.10 6.38
N GLU A 31 -11.85 14.09 6.11
CA GLU A 31 -10.46 14.10 6.56
C GLU A 31 -9.64 15.22 5.90
N VAL A 32 -9.80 15.44 4.59
CA VAL A 32 -9.15 16.57 3.89
C VAL A 32 -9.60 17.91 4.48
N LEU A 33 -10.92 18.10 4.64
CA LEU A 33 -11.47 19.35 5.21
C LEU A 33 -11.01 19.58 6.65
N ARG A 34 -10.97 18.52 7.47
CA ARG A 34 -10.50 18.56 8.85
C ARG A 34 -9.02 18.95 8.92
N GLN A 35 -8.17 18.36 8.10
CA GLN A 35 -6.74 18.68 8.05
C GLN A 35 -6.47 20.09 7.52
N ALA A 36 -7.16 20.49 6.45
CA ALA A 36 -6.96 21.80 5.83
C ALA A 36 -7.48 22.94 6.71
N LEU A 37 -8.69 22.80 7.26
CA LEU A 37 -9.40 23.90 7.92
C LEU A 37 -9.40 23.79 9.45
N GLY A 38 -8.81 22.73 10.00
CA GLY A 38 -8.83 22.47 11.43
C GLY A 38 -10.25 22.26 11.97
N LEU A 39 -11.15 21.68 11.16
CA LEU A 39 -12.54 21.49 11.56
C LEU A 39 -12.63 20.63 12.81
N ASP A 40 -13.45 21.07 13.75
CA ASP A 40 -13.79 20.32 14.94
C ASP A 40 -15.14 19.63 14.69
N LEU A 41 -15.10 18.34 14.37
CA LEU A 41 -16.29 17.58 13.96
C LEU A 41 -17.29 17.36 15.12
N GLU A 42 -16.97 17.80 16.34
CA GLU A 42 -17.91 17.83 17.47
C GLU A 42 -18.68 19.16 17.53
N LYS A 43 -18.24 20.19 16.79
CA LYS A 43 -18.93 21.48 16.71
C LYS A 43 -19.93 21.48 15.56
N GLU A 44 -21.19 21.65 15.90
CA GLU A 44 -22.30 21.71 14.94
C GLU A 44 -22.08 22.75 13.82
N THR A 45 -21.43 23.88 14.13
CA THR A 45 -21.08 24.92 13.14
C THR A 45 -20.07 24.46 12.09
N ASP A 46 -19.21 23.50 12.41
CA ASP A 46 -18.23 22.93 11.49
C ASP A 46 -18.83 21.75 10.69
N ILE A 47 -19.78 21.02 11.27
CA ILE A 47 -20.52 19.94 10.60
C ILE A 47 -21.42 20.49 9.48
N HIS A 48 -22.22 21.52 9.76
CA HIS A 48 -23.16 22.09 8.78
C HIS A 48 -22.50 23.08 7.79
N ARG A 49 -21.19 23.26 7.90
CA ARG A 49 -20.43 24.23 7.10
C ARG A 49 -20.35 23.86 5.62
N PHE A 50 -20.59 22.59 5.29
CA PHE A 50 -20.44 22.07 3.94
C PHE A 50 -21.63 21.18 3.57
N ALA A 51 -22.13 21.33 2.34
CA ALA A 51 -23.20 20.50 1.79
C ALA A 51 -22.80 19.92 0.44
N ILE A 52 -23.21 18.68 0.16
CA ILE A 52 -22.95 18.02 -1.13
C ILE A 52 -23.99 18.50 -2.14
N ALA A 53 -23.54 19.08 -3.26
CA ALA A 53 -24.40 19.49 -4.38
C ALA A 53 -24.48 18.44 -5.50
N LYS A 54 -23.44 17.62 -5.65
CA LYS A 54 -23.35 16.54 -6.64
C LYS A 54 -22.42 15.46 -6.11
N ALA A 55 -22.74 14.20 -6.36
CA ALA A 55 -21.80 13.09 -6.20
C ALA A 55 -22.01 12.06 -7.31
N THR A 56 -20.93 11.44 -7.78
CA THR A 56 -20.93 10.37 -8.78
C THR A 56 -20.09 9.20 -8.28
N CYS A 57 -20.36 8.00 -8.80
CA CYS A 57 -19.47 6.86 -8.62
C CYS A 57 -19.54 5.94 -9.85
N GLU A 58 -18.39 5.64 -10.43
CA GLU A 58 -18.18 4.59 -11.41
C GLU A 58 -17.63 3.34 -10.70
N TYR A 59 -18.41 2.26 -10.73
CA TYR A 59 -18.03 0.98 -10.15
C TYR A 59 -17.33 0.12 -11.21
N ARG A 60 -16.05 -0.22 -10.99
CA ARG A 60 -15.22 -0.95 -11.95
C ARG A 60 -15.08 -2.44 -11.62
N LYS A 61 -15.00 -2.77 -10.32
CA LYS A 61 -14.80 -4.14 -9.84
C LYS A 61 -15.55 -4.38 -8.52
N PRO A 62 -16.20 -5.54 -8.33
CA PRO A 62 -16.89 -5.84 -7.08
C PRO A 62 -15.90 -5.97 -5.91
N VAL A 63 -16.26 -5.38 -4.78
CA VAL A 63 -15.54 -5.54 -3.50
C VAL A 63 -16.39 -6.39 -2.56
N ARG A 64 -15.80 -7.34 -1.86
CA ARG A 64 -16.49 -8.33 -1.02
C ARG A 64 -16.17 -8.17 0.47
N LEU A 65 -16.98 -8.80 1.31
CA LEU A 65 -16.78 -8.90 2.76
C LEU A 65 -15.34 -9.27 3.12
N GLY A 66 -14.74 -8.53 4.06
CA GLY A 66 -13.40 -8.77 4.57
C GLY A 66 -12.27 -8.27 3.67
N GLN A 67 -12.56 -7.81 2.44
CA GLN A 67 -11.54 -7.21 1.59
C GLN A 67 -11.15 -5.83 2.11
N LYS A 68 -9.85 -5.52 2.01
CA LYS A 68 -9.32 -4.19 2.25
C LYS A 68 -9.42 -3.33 0.99
N VAL A 69 -9.80 -2.08 1.17
CA VAL A 69 -9.80 -1.04 0.15
C VAL A 69 -9.05 0.20 0.63
N TYR A 70 -8.50 0.92 -0.33
CA TYR A 70 -7.64 2.08 -0.11
C TYR A 70 -8.25 3.27 -0.85
N LEU A 71 -8.72 4.27 -0.09
CA LEU A 71 -9.37 5.46 -0.61
C LEU A 71 -8.39 6.63 -0.70
N GLU A 72 -8.19 7.12 -1.91
CA GLU A 72 -7.45 8.34 -2.23
C GLU A 72 -8.49 9.45 -2.42
N THR A 73 -8.25 10.63 -1.86
CA THR A 73 -9.15 11.77 -1.99
C THR A 73 -8.34 13.05 -2.08
N TYR A 74 -8.62 13.87 -3.09
CA TYR A 74 -7.95 15.14 -3.31
C TYR A 74 -8.88 16.18 -3.92
N LEU A 75 -8.51 17.46 -3.81
CA LEU A 75 -9.24 18.55 -4.48
C LEU A 75 -8.75 18.67 -5.92
N LYS A 76 -9.67 18.58 -6.88
CA LYS A 76 -9.41 18.84 -8.29
C LYS A 76 -9.50 20.32 -8.63
N ALA A 77 -10.42 21.04 -7.98
CA ALA A 77 -10.63 22.47 -8.22
C ALA A 77 -11.33 23.15 -7.05
N ILE A 78 -11.07 24.45 -6.89
CA ILE A 78 -11.68 25.32 -5.87
C ILE A 78 -12.40 26.48 -6.57
N GLY A 79 -13.72 26.41 -6.63
CA GLY A 79 -14.59 27.48 -7.13
C GLY A 79 -14.78 28.61 -6.11
N ARG A 80 -15.76 29.49 -6.35
CA ARG A 80 -16.07 30.62 -5.43
C ARG A 80 -16.53 30.14 -4.06
N SER A 81 -17.48 29.20 -4.05
CA SER A 81 -18.10 28.60 -2.88
C SER A 81 -18.11 27.07 -2.96
N SER A 82 -17.53 26.50 -4.01
CA SER A 82 -17.55 25.06 -4.27
C SER A 82 -16.14 24.47 -4.24
N LEU A 83 -16.07 23.21 -3.82
CA LEU A 83 -14.91 22.35 -3.77
C LEU A 83 -15.21 21.12 -4.61
N HIS A 84 -14.36 20.82 -5.57
CA HIS A 84 -14.51 19.68 -6.46
C HIS A 84 -13.55 18.59 -6.01
N PHE A 85 -14.09 17.52 -5.43
CA PHE A 85 -13.30 16.39 -4.96
C PHE A 85 -13.27 15.27 -5.99
N VAL A 86 -12.17 14.53 -6.00
CA VAL A 86 -12.04 13.26 -6.71
C VAL A 86 -11.68 12.19 -5.70
N HIS A 87 -12.30 11.03 -5.84
CA HIS A 87 -12.12 9.85 -5.00
C HIS A 87 -11.71 8.66 -5.86
N ARG A 88 -10.64 7.98 -5.48
CA ARG A 88 -10.23 6.73 -6.13
C ARG A 88 -10.11 5.65 -5.10
N LEU A 89 -10.81 4.55 -5.35
CA LEU A 89 -10.79 3.39 -4.47
C LEU A 89 -10.00 2.28 -5.13
N PHE A 90 -9.05 1.71 -4.39
CA PHE A 90 -8.20 0.62 -4.84
C PHE A 90 -8.38 -0.62 -3.97
N ASP A 91 -8.25 -1.82 -4.55
CA ASP A 91 -8.15 -3.05 -3.76
C ASP A 91 -6.76 -3.19 -3.10
N ALA A 92 -6.56 -4.21 -2.26
CA ALA A 92 -5.24 -4.55 -1.70
C ALA A 92 -4.19 -4.92 -2.75
N ALA A 93 -4.64 -5.14 -3.97
CA ALA A 93 -3.81 -5.29 -5.13
C ALA A 93 -3.72 -3.96 -5.93
N GLY A 94 -3.99 -2.78 -5.38
CA GLY A 94 -3.79 -1.52 -6.09
C GLY A 94 -4.56 -1.38 -7.41
N HIS A 95 -5.51 -2.26 -7.72
CA HIS A 95 -6.37 -2.09 -8.89
C HIS A 95 -7.47 -1.11 -8.50
N ARG A 96 -7.75 -0.16 -9.39
CA ARG A 96 -8.87 0.76 -9.21
C ARG A 96 -10.19 -0.02 -9.26
N VAL A 97 -10.93 -0.04 -8.15
CA VAL A 97 -12.22 -0.75 -8.03
C VAL A 97 -13.40 0.20 -8.19
N ALA A 98 -13.23 1.47 -7.86
CA ALA A 98 -14.20 2.52 -8.11
C ALA A 98 -13.52 3.88 -8.22
N GLU A 99 -14.23 4.82 -8.85
CA GLU A 99 -13.84 6.23 -8.92
C GLU A 99 -15.09 7.09 -8.75
N GLY A 100 -14.98 8.22 -8.09
CA GLY A 100 -16.10 9.14 -7.89
C GLY A 100 -15.64 10.59 -7.89
N ASP A 101 -16.54 11.49 -8.23
CA ASP A 101 -16.36 12.93 -8.07
C ASP A 101 -17.52 13.51 -7.26
N ASP A 102 -17.23 14.50 -6.42
CA ASP A 102 -18.27 15.26 -5.74
C ASP A 102 -18.01 16.76 -5.79
N VAL A 103 -19.11 17.51 -5.67
CA VAL A 103 -19.07 18.96 -5.50
C VAL A 103 -19.63 19.27 -4.14
N THR A 104 -18.76 19.76 -3.28
CA THR A 104 -19.08 20.18 -1.92
C THR A 104 -19.10 21.70 -1.82
N VAL A 105 -20.17 22.27 -1.28
CA VAL A 105 -20.42 23.71 -1.25
C VAL A 105 -20.29 24.22 0.17
N HIS A 106 -19.54 25.30 0.35
CA HIS A 106 -19.47 26.03 1.60
C HIS A 106 -20.77 26.77 1.86
N MET A 107 -21.36 26.54 3.03
CA MET A 107 -22.64 27.07 3.44
C MET A 107 -22.46 28.20 4.45
N GLY A 108 -23.15 29.30 4.23
CA GLY A 108 -23.28 30.38 5.20
C GLY A 108 -24.29 30.03 6.30
N VAL A 109 -24.32 30.83 7.37
CA VAL A 109 -25.20 30.64 8.54
C VAL A 109 -26.69 30.53 8.18
N GLY A 110 -27.12 31.16 7.09
CA GLY A 110 -28.49 31.08 6.58
C GLY A 110 -28.79 29.91 5.65
N GLY A 111 -27.89 28.93 5.52
CA GLY A 111 -28.07 27.77 4.63
C GLY A 111 -27.92 28.09 3.14
N GLN A 112 -27.33 29.24 2.78
CA GLN A 112 -27.07 29.65 1.41
C GLN A 112 -25.59 29.43 1.05
N PRO A 113 -25.24 29.17 -0.22
CA PRO A 113 -23.83 29.10 -0.63
C PRO A 113 -23.08 30.40 -0.28
N ALA A 114 -21.99 30.27 0.46
CA ALA A 114 -21.15 31.39 0.88
C ALA A 114 -19.74 31.28 0.27
N PRO A 115 -19.10 32.39 -0.14
CA PRO A 115 -17.74 32.36 -0.62
C PRO A 115 -16.78 31.73 0.39
N LEU A 116 -15.78 30.98 -0.09
CA LEU A 116 -14.66 30.57 0.72
C LEU A 116 -13.83 31.80 1.11
N THR A 117 -13.46 31.94 2.38
CA THR A 117 -12.60 33.05 2.81
C THR A 117 -11.20 32.90 2.18
N PRO A 118 -10.43 33.99 2.04
CA PRO A 118 -9.04 33.91 1.55
C PRO A 118 -8.20 32.90 2.34
N ALA A 119 -8.33 32.89 3.67
CA ALA A 119 -7.62 31.93 4.52
C ALA A 119 -8.02 30.47 4.23
N MET A 120 -9.32 30.19 4.13
CA MET A 120 -9.79 28.84 3.77
C MET A 120 -9.24 28.40 2.42
N ARG A 121 -9.28 29.29 1.42
CA ARG A 121 -8.74 29.01 0.09
C ARG A 121 -7.25 28.66 0.16
N THR A 122 -6.43 29.47 0.85
CA THR A 122 -5.00 29.19 0.99
C THR A 122 -4.72 27.83 1.63
N TYR A 123 -5.47 27.44 2.67
CA TYR A 123 -5.28 26.12 3.26
C TYR A 123 -5.74 24.97 2.37
N LEU A 124 -6.84 25.15 1.64
CA LEU A 124 -7.37 24.14 0.71
C LEU A 124 -6.51 24.00 -0.55
N GLU A 125 -5.83 25.06 -0.98
CA GLU A 125 -4.90 25.04 -2.11
C GLU A 125 -3.73 24.07 -1.87
N ALA A 126 -3.30 23.85 -0.62
CA ALA A 126 -2.31 22.83 -0.28
C ALA A 126 -2.77 21.38 -0.54
N PHE A 127 -4.07 21.17 -0.74
CA PHE A 127 -4.69 19.87 -1.04
C PHE A 127 -5.21 19.78 -2.48
N LEU A 128 -4.93 20.79 -3.31
CA LEU A 128 -5.13 20.66 -4.76
C LEU A 128 -4.18 19.58 -5.27
N GLY A 129 -4.75 18.46 -5.70
CA GLY A 129 -4.00 17.41 -6.37
C GLY A 129 -3.84 17.78 -7.84
N ALA A 130 -2.63 17.63 -8.37
CA ALA A 130 -2.41 17.64 -9.82
C ALA A 130 -3.24 16.49 -10.41
N GLY A 131 -4.32 16.85 -11.10
CA GLY A 131 -5.06 15.89 -11.90
C GLY A 131 -4.09 15.29 -12.92
N GLU A 132 -3.91 13.96 -12.82
CA GLU A 132 -3.07 13.18 -13.73
C GLU A 132 -1.56 13.50 -13.70
N ASP A 133 -0.93 13.50 -12.52
CA ASP A 133 0.47 13.05 -12.53
C ASP A 133 0.47 11.58 -12.96
N VAL A 134 1.24 11.25 -14.00
CA VAL A 134 1.46 9.87 -14.40
C VAL A 134 2.01 9.17 -13.17
N PRO A 135 1.25 8.28 -12.53
CA PRO A 135 1.63 7.75 -11.24
C PRO A 135 2.96 7.03 -11.39
N LEU A 136 3.83 7.14 -10.38
CA LEU A 136 5.14 6.51 -10.40
C LEU A 136 4.98 5.04 -10.81
N HIS A 137 5.43 4.70 -12.02
CA HIS A 137 5.43 3.33 -12.51
C HIS A 137 6.49 2.51 -11.78
N VAL A 138 6.01 1.67 -10.85
CA VAL A 138 6.81 0.76 -10.06
C VAL A 138 6.64 -0.65 -10.63
N VAL A 139 7.75 -1.35 -10.87
CA VAL A 139 7.76 -2.72 -11.37
C VAL A 139 8.35 -3.64 -10.32
N LEU A 140 7.56 -4.57 -9.81
CA LEU A 140 7.98 -5.57 -8.83
C LEU A 140 8.40 -6.87 -9.55
N GLY A 141 9.63 -7.32 -9.30
CA GLY A 141 10.20 -8.59 -9.77
C GLY A 141 9.67 -9.82 -9.04
N SER A 142 8.35 -9.92 -8.89
CA SER A 142 7.65 -11.07 -8.34
C SER A 142 6.20 -11.13 -8.78
N ALA A 143 5.71 -12.33 -9.08
CA ALA A 143 4.28 -12.60 -9.28
C ALA A 143 3.52 -12.93 -7.99
N ASN A 144 4.19 -12.92 -6.82
CA ASN A 144 3.57 -13.30 -5.55
C ASN A 144 2.55 -12.23 -5.09
N PRO A 145 1.25 -12.56 -4.91
CA PRO A 145 0.23 -11.58 -4.52
C PRO A 145 0.51 -10.90 -3.19
N GLY A 146 1.08 -11.61 -2.21
CA GLY A 146 1.40 -11.06 -0.90
C GLY A 146 2.57 -10.07 -0.93
N LYS A 147 3.61 -10.32 -1.76
CA LYS A 147 4.70 -9.36 -1.99
C LYS A 147 4.17 -8.10 -2.69
N ARG A 148 3.29 -8.30 -3.67
CA ARG A 148 2.64 -7.20 -4.40
C ARG A 148 1.79 -6.31 -3.49
N GLN A 149 1.00 -6.92 -2.60
CA GLN A 149 0.24 -6.20 -1.58
C GLN A 149 1.14 -5.42 -0.64
N ALA A 150 2.23 -6.02 -0.14
CA ALA A 150 3.17 -5.35 0.75
C ALA A 150 3.77 -4.09 0.10
N VAL A 151 4.18 -4.18 -1.17
CA VAL A 151 4.67 -3.03 -1.95
C VAL A 151 3.60 -1.95 -2.06
N TRP A 152 2.38 -2.30 -2.49
CA TRP A 152 1.28 -1.33 -2.62
C TRP A 152 1.02 -0.58 -1.29
N GLU A 153 0.89 -1.32 -0.20
CA GLU A 153 0.67 -0.76 1.14
C GLU A 153 1.82 0.16 1.59
N ALA A 154 3.05 -0.16 1.22
CA ALA A 154 4.21 0.65 1.58
C ALA A 154 4.18 2.04 0.92
N PHE A 155 3.90 2.10 -0.40
CA PHE A 155 3.73 3.38 -1.12
C PHE A 155 2.50 4.13 -0.65
N TRP A 156 1.38 3.42 -0.46
CA TRP A 156 0.16 4.01 0.05
C TRP A 156 0.37 4.76 1.37
N ARG A 157 1.08 4.12 2.32
CA ARG A 157 1.38 4.73 3.62
C ARG A 157 2.43 5.84 3.53
N ALA A 158 3.28 5.81 2.51
CA ALA A 158 4.18 6.91 2.20
C ALA A 158 3.45 8.12 1.57
N GLY A 159 2.18 7.98 1.20
CA GLY A 159 1.39 9.02 0.53
C GLY A 159 1.65 9.11 -0.96
N GLU A 160 2.21 8.06 -1.57
CA GLU A 160 2.62 8.03 -2.97
C GLU A 160 1.60 7.26 -3.82
N THR A 161 1.16 7.87 -4.91
CA THR A 161 0.27 7.22 -5.88
C THR A 161 1.08 6.58 -6.99
N ILE A 162 0.99 5.25 -7.08
CA ILE A 162 1.81 4.45 -8.01
C ILE A 162 0.98 3.66 -9.02
N ARG A 163 1.59 3.37 -10.17
CA ARG A 163 1.17 2.27 -11.04
C ARG A 163 2.06 1.08 -10.72
N LEU A 164 1.51 0.07 -10.04
CA LEU A 164 2.25 -1.14 -9.69
C LEU A 164 2.06 -2.25 -10.73
N GLU A 165 3.13 -2.54 -11.46
CA GLU A 165 3.26 -3.70 -12.34
C GLU A 165 4.02 -4.82 -11.64
N THR A 166 3.69 -6.07 -11.97
CA THR A 166 4.42 -7.25 -11.50
C THR A 166 4.93 -8.07 -12.65
N LEU A 167 6.21 -8.44 -12.61
CA LEU A 167 6.83 -9.34 -13.55
C LEU A 167 7.41 -10.54 -12.80
N PRO A 168 7.15 -11.77 -13.25
CA PRO A 168 7.85 -12.93 -12.73
C PRO A 168 9.33 -12.83 -13.14
N VAL A 169 10.20 -12.73 -12.14
CA VAL A 169 11.64 -12.83 -12.30
C VAL A 169 12.11 -13.98 -11.43
N GLU A 170 12.96 -14.85 -11.96
CA GLU A 170 13.58 -15.92 -11.20
C GLU A 170 14.85 -15.38 -10.54
N GLY A 171 15.04 -15.71 -9.25
CA GLY A 171 16.28 -15.40 -8.55
C GLY A 171 17.37 -16.42 -8.92
N PRO A 172 18.65 -16.08 -8.70
CA PRO A 172 19.77 -16.97 -9.02
C PRO A 172 19.78 -18.25 -8.18
N HIS A 173 19.12 -18.23 -7.01
CA HIS A 173 19.08 -19.34 -6.07
C HIS A 173 17.65 -19.57 -5.54
N PRO A 174 17.15 -20.81 -5.49
CA PRO A 174 15.80 -21.11 -5.01
C PRO A 174 15.66 -20.94 -3.48
N GLN A 175 16.74 -21.14 -2.72
CA GLN A 175 16.82 -20.90 -1.28
C GLN A 175 18.20 -20.30 -0.96
N PRO A 176 18.37 -18.97 -1.12
CA PRO A 176 19.67 -18.34 -0.94
C PRO A 176 20.14 -18.44 0.52
N TRP A 177 21.43 -18.76 0.68
CA TRP A 177 22.12 -18.78 1.96
C TRP A 177 23.18 -17.67 2.00
N GLY A 178 23.24 -16.96 3.12
CA GLY A 178 24.15 -15.84 3.32
C GLY A 178 23.56 -14.50 2.88
N ASP A 179 23.94 -13.44 3.60
CA ASP A 179 23.32 -12.12 3.45
C ASP A 179 23.52 -11.55 2.03
N ASP A 180 24.73 -11.75 1.46
CA ASP A 180 25.10 -11.28 0.13
C ASP A 180 24.31 -11.97 -0.98
N ALA A 181 24.13 -13.30 -0.92
CA ALA A 181 23.39 -14.04 -1.93
C ALA A 181 21.90 -13.66 -1.94
N ILE A 182 21.32 -13.37 -0.76
CA ILE A 182 19.94 -12.91 -0.64
C ILE A 182 19.81 -11.49 -1.22
N PHE A 183 20.76 -10.60 -0.91
CA PHE A 183 20.79 -9.25 -1.47
C PHE A 183 20.94 -9.28 -2.99
N GLU A 184 21.86 -10.09 -3.52
CA GLU A 184 22.08 -10.26 -4.96
C GLU A 184 20.81 -10.74 -5.66
N GLY A 185 20.11 -11.74 -5.09
CA GLY A 185 18.84 -12.20 -5.62
C GLY A 185 17.77 -11.11 -5.65
N ALA A 186 17.68 -10.29 -4.61
CA ALA A 186 16.78 -9.14 -4.58
C ALA A 186 17.19 -8.07 -5.62
N PHE A 187 18.49 -7.79 -5.77
CA PHE A 187 19.00 -6.81 -6.73
C PHE A 187 18.73 -7.22 -8.18
N VAL A 188 19.02 -8.47 -8.55
CA VAL A 188 18.74 -9.01 -9.90
C VAL A 188 17.26 -8.91 -10.23
N ARG A 189 16.39 -9.30 -9.28
CA ARG A 189 14.93 -9.16 -9.44
C ARG A 189 14.50 -7.71 -9.68
N ALA A 190 15.05 -6.76 -8.92
CA ALA A 190 14.73 -5.35 -9.06
C ALA A 190 15.20 -4.80 -10.42
N GLN A 191 16.43 -5.11 -10.81
CA GLN A 191 17.05 -4.64 -12.05
C GLN A 191 16.34 -5.21 -13.29
N GLU A 192 16.08 -6.52 -13.32
CA GLU A 192 15.36 -7.14 -14.44
C GLU A 192 13.93 -6.63 -14.55
N ALA A 193 13.24 -6.45 -13.42
CA ALA A 193 11.89 -5.91 -13.40
C ALA A 193 11.86 -4.50 -14.01
N LEU A 194 12.80 -3.64 -13.61
CA LEU A 194 12.94 -2.30 -14.17
C LEU A 194 13.19 -2.33 -15.68
N GLN A 195 14.14 -3.16 -16.13
CA GLN A 195 14.51 -3.26 -17.54
C GLN A 195 13.36 -3.80 -18.41
N LYS A 196 12.70 -4.88 -17.98
CA LYS A 196 11.61 -5.51 -18.74
C LYS A 196 10.31 -4.69 -18.70
N GLY A 197 9.98 -4.13 -17.54
CA GLY A 197 8.75 -3.36 -17.35
C GLY A 197 8.84 -1.90 -17.77
N GLN A 198 10.05 -1.40 -18.06
CA GLN A 198 10.30 -0.01 -18.49
C GLN A 198 9.70 1.04 -17.52
N GLY A 199 9.70 0.74 -16.23
CA GLY A 199 9.18 1.63 -15.21
C GLY A 199 10.18 2.69 -14.74
N HIS A 200 9.75 3.51 -13.79
CA HIS A 200 10.63 4.49 -13.12
C HIS A 200 11.41 3.85 -11.97
N LEU A 201 10.85 2.79 -11.36
CA LEU A 201 11.43 2.11 -10.22
C LEU A 201 11.22 0.58 -10.30
N GLY A 202 12.29 -0.18 -10.16
CA GLY A 202 12.27 -1.63 -9.99
C GLY A 202 12.40 -2.02 -8.52
N LEU A 203 11.61 -3.00 -8.09
CA LEU A 203 11.67 -3.57 -6.74
C LEU A 203 11.90 -5.07 -6.79
N GLY A 204 12.83 -5.54 -5.96
CA GLY A 204 13.11 -6.95 -5.77
C GLY A 204 13.08 -7.30 -4.29
N LEU A 205 12.29 -8.31 -3.95
CA LEU A 205 12.10 -8.79 -2.59
C LEU A 205 12.54 -10.26 -2.55
N GLU A 206 13.60 -10.57 -1.81
CA GLU A 206 14.10 -11.94 -1.65
C GLU A 206 14.27 -12.31 -0.19
N SER A 207 13.84 -13.51 0.18
CA SER A 207 14.07 -14.09 1.50
C SER A 207 15.06 -15.24 1.41
N GLY A 208 15.81 -15.45 2.47
CA GLY A 208 16.71 -16.59 2.57
C GLY A 208 17.19 -16.83 3.98
N LEU A 209 18.24 -17.62 4.10
CA LEU A 209 18.76 -18.12 5.36
C LEU A 209 20.12 -17.48 5.66
N VAL A 210 20.32 -17.08 6.92
CA VAL A 210 21.63 -16.66 7.43
C VAL A 210 21.97 -17.48 8.66
N GLU A 211 23.25 -17.73 8.89
CA GLU A 211 23.71 -18.43 10.08
C GLU A 211 24.72 -17.57 10.83
N ARG A 212 24.44 -17.28 12.10
CA ARG A 212 25.35 -16.54 12.99
C ARG A 212 25.40 -17.20 14.34
N ARG A 213 26.60 -17.41 14.85
CA ARG A 213 26.85 -18.06 16.17
C ARG A 213 26.10 -19.40 16.32
N GLY A 214 26.03 -20.19 15.24
CA GLY A 214 25.36 -21.50 15.22
C GLY A 214 23.82 -21.44 15.22
N ARG A 215 23.21 -20.26 15.04
CA ARG A 215 21.75 -20.10 14.87
C ARG A 215 21.45 -19.79 13.41
N VAL A 216 20.60 -20.62 12.81
CA VAL A 216 20.01 -20.34 11.50
C VAL A 216 18.80 -19.44 11.69
N SER A 217 18.74 -18.37 10.92
CA SER A 217 17.65 -17.40 10.93
C SER A 217 17.15 -17.16 9.51
N VAL A 218 15.87 -16.82 9.38
CA VAL A 218 15.32 -16.31 8.13
C VAL A 218 15.38 -14.79 8.11
N VAL A 219 15.77 -14.23 6.97
CA VAL A 219 15.85 -12.79 6.70
C VAL A 219 15.37 -12.51 5.28
N GLY A 220 15.12 -11.24 4.96
CA GLY A 220 14.84 -10.82 3.60
C GLY A 220 15.42 -9.45 3.28
N TRP A 221 15.70 -9.25 2.00
CA TRP A 221 16.16 -8.01 1.41
C TRP A 221 15.11 -7.46 0.47
N CYS A 222 14.81 -6.17 0.61
CA CYS A 222 14.12 -5.36 -0.37
C CYS A 222 15.15 -4.45 -1.02
N VAL A 223 15.30 -4.55 -2.34
CA VAL A 223 16.19 -3.70 -3.13
C VAL A 223 15.36 -2.88 -4.10
N ALA A 224 15.64 -1.59 -4.16
CA ALA A 224 15.01 -0.62 -5.05
C ALA A 224 16.07 -0.07 -6.02
N VAL A 225 15.76 -0.11 -7.31
CA VAL A 225 16.62 0.40 -8.39
C VAL A 225 15.81 1.37 -9.22
N SER A 226 16.23 2.63 -9.30
CA SER A 226 15.57 3.65 -10.15
C SER A 226 16.15 3.67 -11.56
N ALA A 227 15.39 4.25 -12.49
CA ALA A 227 15.81 4.43 -13.89
C ALA A 227 17.11 5.24 -14.05
N ASP A 228 17.45 6.12 -13.09
CA ASP A 228 18.71 6.88 -13.06
C ASP A 228 19.91 6.07 -12.52
N GLY A 229 19.71 4.79 -12.17
CA GLY A 229 20.72 3.89 -11.62
C GLY A 229 20.91 3.98 -10.10
N THR A 230 20.20 4.88 -9.41
CA THR A 230 20.25 4.92 -7.94
C THR A 230 19.73 3.61 -7.36
N THR A 231 20.51 3.02 -6.47
CA THR A 231 20.14 1.79 -5.76
C THR A 231 19.99 2.07 -4.27
N SER A 232 18.93 1.55 -3.68
CA SER A 232 18.70 1.59 -2.23
C SER A 232 18.12 0.26 -1.76
N TRP A 233 18.10 0.06 -0.44
CA TRP A 233 17.72 -1.21 0.14
C TRP A 233 17.21 -1.08 1.56
N GLY A 234 16.48 -2.10 1.98
CA GLY A 234 16.12 -2.34 3.36
C GLY A 234 16.09 -3.84 3.64
N ARG A 235 16.33 -4.20 4.89
CA ARG A 235 16.39 -5.59 5.34
C ARG A 235 15.29 -5.83 6.36
N THR A 236 14.64 -6.98 6.29
CA THR A 236 13.66 -7.37 7.31
C THR A 236 14.35 -7.62 8.65
N VAL A 237 13.54 -7.74 9.70
CA VAL A 237 13.99 -8.35 10.95
C VAL A 237 14.55 -9.75 10.71
N GLU A 238 15.47 -10.16 11.59
CA GLU A 238 16.02 -11.50 11.60
C GLU A 238 15.29 -12.36 12.61
N VAL A 239 14.80 -13.51 12.14
CA VAL A 239 14.01 -14.43 12.96
C VAL A 239 14.72 -15.78 13.04
N PRO A 240 15.30 -16.13 14.21
CA PRO A 240 15.89 -17.44 14.43
C PRO A 240 14.87 -18.57 14.26
N LEU A 241 15.29 -19.66 13.61
CA LEU A 241 14.47 -20.85 13.46
C LEU A 241 14.61 -21.80 14.66
N PRO A 242 13.57 -22.59 14.98
CA PRO A 242 13.69 -23.72 15.89
C PRO A 242 14.80 -24.70 15.49
N ASP A 243 15.45 -25.36 16.47
CA ASP A 243 16.64 -26.18 16.22
C ASP A 243 16.36 -27.41 15.33
N ASP A 244 15.16 -27.98 15.42
CA ASP A 244 14.71 -29.08 14.56
C ASP A 244 14.52 -28.64 13.11
N VAL A 245 13.98 -27.43 12.88
CA VAL A 245 13.87 -26.84 11.54
C VAL A 245 15.26 -26.47 11.00
N ALA A 246 16.09 -25.83 11.83
CA ALA A 246 17.45 -25.42 11.49
C ALA A 246 18.32 -26.62 11.08
N GLY A 247 18.22 -27.74 11.80
CA GLY A 247 18.94 -28.97 11.47
C GLY A 247 18.57 -29.53 10.09
N ARG A 248 17.29 -29.49 9.73
CA ARG A 248 16.78 -29.97 8.44
C ARG A 248 17.20 -29.11 7.26
N VAL A 249 17.09 -27.79 7.38
CA VAL A 249 17.51 -26.89 6.29
C VAL A 249 19.02 -26.90 6.10
N ARG A 250 19.82 -27.11 7.15
CA ARG A 250 21.27 -27.36 7.02
C ARG A 250 21.58 -28.66 6.28
N ALA A 251 20.73 -29.68 6.43
CA ALA A 251 20.84 -30.93 5.70
C ALA A 251 20.38 -30.82 4.22
N GLY A 252 19.97 -29.61 3.78
CA GLY A 252 19.57 -29.33 2.41
C GLY A 252 18.07 -29.43 2.15
N GLU A 253 17.23 -29.66 3.17
CA GLU A 253 15.78 -29.62 2.99
C GLU A 253 15.30 -28.17 2.70
N ASN A 254 14.25 -28.04 1.88
CA ASN A 254 13.62 -26.76 1.62
C ASN A 254 12.83 -26.29 2.85
N LEU A 255 12.98 -25.02 3.23
CA LEU A 255 12.37 -24.45 4.43
C LEU A 255 10.84 -24.48 4.39
N GLU A 256 10.23 -24.16 3.26
CA GLU A 256 8.77 -24.14 3.12
C GLU A 256 8.20 -25.56 3.25
N GLU A 257 8.84 -26.54 2.60
CA GLU A 257 8.45 -27.95 2.72
C GLU A 257 8.61 -28.49 4.15
N VAL A 258 9.66 -28.09 4.86
CA VAL A 258 9.87 -28.47 6.26
C VAL A 258 8.77 -27.90 7.15
N ILE A 259 8.42 -26.63 6.95
CA ILE A 259 7.35 -25.98 7.72
C ILE A 259 6.00 -26.62 7.41
N ASP A 260 5.66 -26.78 6.14
CA ASP A 260 4.37 -27.36 5.71
C ASP A 260 4.19 -28.77 6.29
N ARG A 261 5.24 -29.58 6.25
CA ARG A 261 5.24 -30.95 6.80
C ARG A 261 5.08 -30.97 8.31
N LEU A 262 5.79 -30.13 9.06
CA LEU A 262 5.77 -30.13 10.52
C LEU A 262 4.46 -29.58 11.10
N TRP A 263 3.77 -28.70 10.39
CA TRP A 263 2.55 -28.06 10.88
C TRP A 263 1.26 -28.51 10.20
N GLY A 264 1.34 -29.45 9.25
CA GLY A 264 0.17 -29.93 8.52
C GLY A 264 -0.51 -28.80 7.73
N THR A 265 0.28 -27.87 7.21
CA THR A 265 -0.20 -26.75 6.39
C THR A 265 0.22 -26.95 4.95
N GLU A 266 -0.50 -26.32 4.03
CA GLU A 266 -0.07 -26.17 2.64
C GLU A 266 0.15 -24.69 2.31
N ARG A 267 1.24 -24.42 1.58
CA ARG A 267 1.62 -23.11 1.04
C ARG A 267 1.81 -22.09 2.16
N SER A 268 2.57 -22.45 3.20
CA SER A 268 2.90 -21.52 4.28
C SER A 268 3.63 -20.27 3.77
N GLY A 269 4.34 -20.37 2.64
CA GLY A 269 4.89 -19.25 1.91
C GLY A 269 3.85 -18.24 1.44
N GLU A 270 2.57 -18.60 1.29
CA GLU A 270 1.48 -17.65 0.99
C GLU A 270 0.83 -17.09 2.26
N LYS A 271 0.92 -17.81 3.39
CA LYS A 271 0.27 -17.52 4.67
C LYS A 271 1.21 -16.91 5.72
N GLY A 272 2.09 -15.99 5.30
CA GLY A 272 3.01 -15.26 6.19
C GLY A 272 4.44 -15.79 6.25
N GLY A 273 4.70 -17.00 5.74
CA GLY A 273 6.06 -17.58 5.59
C GLY A 273 6.73 -17.97 6.91
N ALA A 274 8.02 -18.32 6.81
CA ALA A 274 8.80 -18.85 7.93
C ALA A 274 8.92 -17.93 9.16
N MET A 275 8.88 -16.60 8.94
CA MET A 275 8.93 -15.61 10.03
C MET A 275 7.66 -15.67 10.89
N ALA A 276 6.48 -15.71 10.24
CA ALA A 276 5.21 -15.83 10.93
C ALA A 276 5.15 -17.17 11.69
N PHE A 277 5.64 -18.23 11.05
CA PHE A 277 5.73 -19.55 11.68
C PHE A 277 6.56 -19.51 12.99
N ALA A 278 7.83 -19.08 12.92
CA ALA A 278 8.74 -19.10 14.07
C ALA A 278 8.28 -18.19 15.23
N THR A 279 7.37 -17.26 14.96
CA THR A 279 6.89 -16.27 15.93
C THR A 279 5.42 -16.45 16.29
N ARG A 280 4.78 -17.56 15.91
CA ARG A 280 3.34 -17.82 16.15
C ARG A 280 2.42 -16.70 15.63
N GLY A 281 2.77 -16.16 14.46
CA GLY A 281 2.01 -15.13 13.75
C GLY A 281 2.29 -13.71 14.21
N LEU A 282 3.23 -13.48 15.13
CA LEU A 282 3.56 -12.13 15.60
C LEU A 282 4.34 -11.32 14.56
N VAL A 283 5.26 -11.95 13.84
CA VAL A 283 5.96 -11.34 12.70
C VAL A 283 5.26 -11.78 11.42
N THR A 284 4.19 -11.06 11.06
CA THR A 284 3.48 -11.28 9.80
C THR A 284 4.31 -10.83 8.60
N ARG A 285 3.86 -11.15 7.39
CA ARG A 285 4.47 -10.67 6.15
C ARG A 285 4.50 -9.14 6.11
N GLU A 286 3.40 -8.50 6.47
CA GLU A 286 3.31 -7.04 6.55
C GLU A 286 4.30 -6.50 7.60
N ALA A 287 4.32 -7.08 8.81
CA ALA A 287 5.23 -6.65 9.88
C ALA A 287 6.72 -6.80 9.51
N ALA A 288 7.07 -7.82 8.72
CA ALA A 288 8.43 -8.05 8.25
C ALA A 288 8.83 -7.12 7.10
N TRP A 289 7.96 -6.95 6.09
CA TRP A 289 8.30 -6.27 4.84
C TRP A 289 8.07 -4.76 4.87
N GLN A 290 7.07 -4.25 5.59
CA GLN A 290 6.78 -2.80 5.59
C GLN A 290 8.00 -1.95 6.01
N PRO A 291 8.72 -2.25 7.10
CA PRO A 291 9.92 -1.49 7.47
C PRO A 291 11.04 -1.60 6.44
N ALA A 292 11.25 -2.79 5.86
CA ALA A 292 12.26 -3.02 4.84
C ALA A 292 11.97 -2.25 3.54
N LEU A 293 10.70 -2.21 3.12
CA LEU A 293 10.24 -1.44 1.98
C LEU A 293 10.44 0.06 2.22
N TRP A 294 9.99 0.61 3.34
CA TRP A 294 10.20 2.03 3.63
C TRP A 294 11.67 2.42 3.73
N ALA A 295 12.52 1.55 4.29
CA ALA A 295 13.96 1.77 4.30
C ALA A 295 14.52 1.81 2.86
N ALA A 296 14.12 0.88 1.98
CA ALA A 296 14.51 0.87 0.58
C ALA A 296 13.99 2.08 -0.21
N LEU A 297 12.82 2.62 0.17
CA LEU A 297 12.22 3.79 -0.47
C LEU A 297 12.73 5.11 0.12
N ALA A 298 13.44 5.10 1.24
CA ALA A 298 13.82 6.32 1.96
C ALA A 298 14.53 7.36 1.08
N PRO A 299 15.48 6.99 0.18
CA PRO A 299 16.11 7.97 -0.70
C PRO A 299 15.17 8.58 -1.74
N LEU A 300 14.09 7.89 -2.11
CA LEU A 300 13.08 8.40 -3.04
C LEU A 300 12.10 9.32 -2.30
N LEU A 301 11.62 8.89 -1.15
CA LEU A 301 10.66 9.65 -0.32
C LEU A 301 11.26 10.94 0.27
N ALA A 302 12.58 10.98 0.43
CA ALA A 302 13.28 12.18 0.89
C ALA A 302 13.52 13.22 -0.23
N ARG A 303 13.28 12.90 -1.50
CA ARG A 303 13.43 13.86 -2.61
C ARG A 303 12.18 14.77 -2.68
N PRO A 304 12.32 16.10 -2.60
CA PRO A 304 11.18 17.02 -2.69
C PRO A 304 10.42 16.99 -4.02
N SER A 305 11.01 16.42 -5.08
CA SER A 305 10.56 16.52 -6.48
C SER A 305 9.60 15.42 -6.95
N LEU A 306 9.07 14.60 -6.04
CA LEU A 306 8.01 13.62 -6.34
C LEU A 306 6.65 14.01 -5.73
N ARG A 307 6.55 15.23 -5.15
CA ARG A 307 5.30 15.85 -4.68
C ARG A 307 4.89 17.00 -5.57
#